data_AF-W6L3W1-F1
#
_entry.id   AF-W6L3W1-F1
#
_cell.length_a   1.000
_cell.length_b   1.000
_cell.length_c   1.000
_cell.angle_alpha   90.00
_cell.angle_beta   90.00
_cell.angle_gamma   90.00
#
_symmetry.space_group_name_H-M   'P 1'
#
loop_
_entity.id
_entity.type
_entity.pdbx_description
1 polymer ?
#
loop_
_entity_poly.entity_id
_entity_poly.type
_entity_poly.pdbx_seq_one_letter_code
_entity_poly.pdbx_strand_id
1 'polypeptide(L)'
;MSFRLSGRVLPRRRPAMFGSLLEPRRRLTRIYSSYYTADLFPNQLVPIQQCLPRGVTASTASKGPSAVAEVLPTPAPERMEETDAVSWDSAGQTDLVQVNLDHQRAQSGDSDVKLSVLRRPYVPLGQVAKLELQGDYLTEGNLHQEALEHYGVVAKAYQLAYPETHSKQVGILLKLAGAFRRTSRLESSEANLRRALNLLDRSEMPTLELIVEALLEMGLTKEAMNDREAGATYEEAMTVANLYHRFGESHRMLRLLPRLGRRFHLNFEEKFRYYSPFDYDRTFAILDQCMARAEQFYRRNEDHEGVIRALQLRKEMIDKKFFNMRDFAGRIHTMRGHWMRRASVLTNAPTPDELLRYSPTIHQVYRDFKYELNAPIGREKEVQQGVNRVVLDMGNPYRRRGAYARKMLRDSDYNFAKYIQNKEFDD
;
A
#
# COMPACT_ATOMS: atom_id res chain seq x y z
N MET A 1 17.58 18.46 69.33
CA MET A 1 18.43 19.47 69.99
C MET A 1 18.65 20.65 69.05
N SER A 2 18.51 21.87 69.57
CA SER A 2 18.96 23.15 69.03
C SER A 2 18.30 23.71 67.75
N PHE A 3 17.27 24.54 67.96
CA PHE A 3 16.85 25.64 67.11
C PHE A 3 17.92 26.75 67.05
N ARG A 4 18.05 27.43 65.90
CA ARG A 4 18.50 28.84 65.85
C ARG A 4 17.58 29.65 64.93
N LEU A 5 17.00 30.69 65.53
CA LEU A 5 16.18 31.73 64.92
C LEU A 5 17.07 32.87 64.40
N SER A 6 16.75 33.40 63.23
CA SER A 6 16.77 34.84 62.91
C SER A 6 15.96 34.99 61.61
N GLY A 7 14.94 35.84 61.48
CA GLY A 7 14.76 37.16 62.06
C GLY A 7 14.91 38.20 60.94
N ARG A 8 13.95 38.26 60.00
CA ARG A 8 13.75 39.44 59.15
C ARG A 8 12.26 39.76 59.07
N VAL A 9 11.90 40.85 59.73
CA VAL A 9 10.64 41.57 59.61
C VAL A 9 10.73 42.48 58.38
N LEU A 10 9.65 42.53 57.59
CA LEU A 10 9.04 43.69 56.89
C LEU A 10 8.27 43.21 55.63
N PRO A 11 7.21 43.89 55.16
CA PRO A 11 6.20 44.65 55.89
C PRO A 11 4.76 44.15 55.61
N ARG A 12 3.88 44.51 56.54
CA ARG A 12 2.41 44.45 56.45
C ARG A 12 1.93 45.15 55.16
N ARG A 13 1.54 44.40 54.12
CA ARG A 13 0.66 44.92 53.06
C ARG A 13 -0.78 44.61 53.44
N ARG A 14 -1.57 45.67 53.63
CA ARG A 14 -3.04 45.60 53.77
C ARG A 14 -3.64 44.87 52.56
N PRO A 15 -4.77 44.17 52.72
CA PRO A 15 -5.42 43.46 51.63
C PRO A 15 -5.98 44.51 50.67
N ALA A 16 -5.35 44.68 49.51
CA ALA A 16 -6.04 45.28 48.39
C ALA A 16 -7.07 44.25 47.93
N MET A 17 -8.33 44.47 48.33
CA MET A 17 -9.52 43.82 47.80
C MET A 17 -9.65 44.17 46.31
N PHE A 18 -8.78 43.63 45.48
CA PHE A 18 -9.09 43.43 44.07
C PHE A 18 -9.85 42.12 44.00
N GLY A 19 -11.17 42.23 44.09
CA GLY A 19 -12.09 41.21 43.63
C GLY A 19 -11.89 41.01 42.13
N SER A 20 -10.81 40.32 41.76
CA SER A 20 -10.77 39.60 40.50
C SER A 20 -11.79 38.49 40.65
N LEU A 21 -12.96 38.69 40.04
CA LEU A 21 -13.86 37.61 39.72
C LEU A 21 -13.05 36.63 38.87
N LEU A 22 -12.44 35.62 39.51
CA LEU A 22 -11.88 34.46 38.86
C LEU A 22 -13.04 33.84 38.08
N GLU A 23 -13.13 34.16 36.79
CA GLU A 23 -14.08 33.50 35.89
C GLU A 23 -13.94 32.00 36.11
N PRO A 24 -15.03 31.30 36.46
CA PRO A 24 -14.96 29.86 36.63
C PRO A 24 -14.53 29.29 35.29
N ARG A 25 -13.33 28.69 35.22
CA ARG A 25 -12.85 27.97 34.05
C ARG A 25 -13.93 26.95 33.68
N ARG A 26 -14.72 27.27 32.66
CA ARG A 26 -15.81 26.40 32.21
C ARG A 26 -15.19 25.09 31.77
N ARG A 27 -15.45 24.02 32.53
CA ARG A 27 -15.12 22.65 32.13
C ARG A 27 -16.16 22.25 31.10
N LEU A 28 -15.84 22.42 29.82
CA LEU A 28 -16.68 21.97 28.72
C LEU A 28 -16.31 20.53 28.38
N THR A 29 -17.22 19.60 28.66
CA THR A 29 -17.15 18.21 28.21
C THR A 29 -18.22 17.97 27.15
N ARG A 30 -17.93 17.09 26.19
CA ARG A 30 -18.92 16.68 25.18
C ARG A 30 -19.70 15.48 25.70
N ILE A 31 -21.02 15.62 25.82
CA ILE A 31 -21.94 14.56 26.29
C ILE A 31 -22.42 13.69 25.11
N TYR A 32 -22.29 14.18 23.87
CA TYR A 32 -22.73 13.51 22.64
C TYR A 32 -24.23 13.12 22.63
N SER A 33 -25.09 13.91 23.28
CA SER A 33 -26.55 13.67 23.34
C SER A 33 -27.28 14.04 22.04
N SER A 34 -26.80 15.08 21.35
CA SER A 34 -27.26 15.45 20.01
C SER A 34 -26.42 14.76 18.94
N TYR A 35 -26.95 14.71 17.72
CA TYR A 35 -26.21 14.21 16.56
C TYR A 35 -24.85 14.92 16.43
N TYR A 36 -23.78 14.12 16.44
CA TYR A 36 -22.42 14.59 16.30
C TYR A 36 -21.85 14.14 14.95
N THR A 37 -21.50 15.10 14.10
CA THR A 37 -20.79 14.82 12.85
C THR A 37 -19.37 14.35 13.18
N ALA A 38 -19.00 13.18 12.68
CA ALA A 38 -17.66 12.63 12.88
C ALA A 38 -16.57 13.50 12.22
N ASP A 39 -15.38 13.47 12.80
CA ASP A 39 -14.23 14.19 12.26
C ASP A 39 -13.64 13.47 11.03
N LEU A 40 -13.21 14.24 10.03
CA LEU A 40 -12.44 13.73 8.90
C LEU A 40 -11.02 13.39 9.37
N PHE A 41 -10.62 12.13 9.22
CA PHE A 41 -9.34 11.65 9.71
C PHE A 41 -8.59 10.79 8.67
N PRO A 42 -7.24 10.85 8.59
CA PRO A 42 -6.48 10.15 7.55
C PRO A 42 -6.64 8.62 7.50
N ASN A 43 -7.15 8.00 8.55
CA ASN A 43 -7.44 6.58 8.55
C ASN A 43 -8.67 6.20 7.71
N GLN A 44 -9.46 7.18 7.27
CA GLN A 44 -10.63 7.00 6.40
C GLN A 44 -10.27 7.02 4.91
N LEU A 45 -8.98 7.09 4.56
CA LEU A 45 -8.53 6.99 3.18
C LEU A 45 -8.94 5.64 2.58
N VAL A 46 -9.44 5.67 1.34
CA VAL A 46 -9.86 4.46 0.63
C VAL A 46 -8.60 3.65 0.25
N PRO A 47 -8.40 2.44 0.80
CA PRO A 47 -7.22 1.64 0.50
C PRO A 47 -7.29 1.10 -0.93
N ILE A 48 -6.12 1.01 -1.58
CA ILE A 48 -5.99 0.38 -2.89
C ILE A 48 -5.94 -1.14 -2.71
N GLN A 49 -6.76 -1.86 -3.47
CA GLN A 49 -6.75 -3.33 -3.47
C GLN A 49 -5.51 -3.84 -4.22
N GLN A 50 -4.77 -4.74 -3.58
CA GLN A 50 -3.60 -5.36 -4.21
C GLN A 50 -4.06 -6.41 -5.22
N CYS A 51 -3.48 -6.37 -6.42
CA CYS A 51 -3.83 -7.24 -7.54
C CYS A 51 -2.58 -8.00 -8.00
N LEU A 52 -2.78 -9.16 -8.61
CA LEU A 52 -1.69 -9.81 -9.34
C LEU A 52 -1.25 -8.96 -10.55
N PRO A 53 0.04 -9.00 -10.93
CA PRO A 53 0.52 -8.38 -12.16
C PRO A 53 -0.18 -8.97 -13.39
N ARG A 54 -0.37 -8.15 -14.42
CA ARG A 54 -0.90 -8.63 -15.71
C ARG A 54 -0.02 -9.74 -16.28
N GLY A 55 -0.64 -10.79 -16.78
CA GLY A 55 0.04 -11.97 -17.32
C GLY A 55 0.37 -13.06 -16.28
N VAL A 56 0.22 -12.78 -14.99
CA VAL A 56 0.35 -13.79 -13.93
C VAL A 56 -1.04 -14.28 -13.52
N THR A 57 -1.33 -15.54 -13.81
CA THR A 57 -2.55 -16.22 -13.35
C THR A 57 -2.41 -16.72 -11.91
N ALA A 58 -3.52 -17.02 -11.23
CA ALA A 58 -3.47 -17.57 -9.87
C ALA A 58 -2.73 -18.92 -9.81
N SER A 59 -2.92 -19.75 -10.84
CA SER A 59 -2.28 -21.06 -11.05
C SER A 59 -0.80 -20.99 -11.39
N THR A 60 -0.30 -19.89 -11.95
CA THR A 60 1.14 -19.67 -12.14
C THR A 60 1.77 -19.06 -10.90
N ALA A 61 1.05 -18.19 -10.20
CA ALA A 61 1.46 -17.64 -8.91
C ALA A 61 1.70 -18.72 -7.85
N SER A 62 0.87 -19.77 -7.85
CA SER A 62 1.00 -20.88 -6.90
C SER A 62 2.18 -21.82 -7.14
N LYS A 63 2.64 -21.96 -8.38
CA LYS A 63 3.77 -22.84 -8.76
C LYS A 63 5.14 -22.25 -8.41
N GLY A 64 5.19 -21.03 -7.89
CA GLY A 64 6.42 -20.38 -7.46
C GLY A 64 7.35 -19.96 -8.62
N PRO A 65 8.55 -19.45 -8.31
CA PRO A 65 9.43 -18.78 -9.27
C PRO A 65 9.99 -19.68 -10.38
N SER A 66 9.95 -21.02 -10.23
CA SER A 66 10.47 -21.95 -11.25
C SER A 66 9.62 -21.98 -12.53
N ALA A 67 8.33 -21.64 -12.47
CA ALA A 67 7.45 -21.57 -13.63
C ALA A 67 7.36 -20.16 -14.24
N VAL A 68 7.65 -19.11 -13.46
CA VAL A 68 7.61 -17.71 -13.94
C VAL A 68 8.80 -17.41 -14.86
N ALA A 69 9.93 -18.12 -14.68
CA ALA A 69 11.10 -18.00 -15.55
C ALA A 69 10.88 -18.58 -16.97
N GLU A 70 9.95 -19.53 -17.15
CA GLU A 70 9.63 -20.12 -18.47
C GLU A 70 8.57 -19.34 -19.25
N VAL A 71 7.85 -18.42 -18.61
CA VAL A 71 6.75 -17.65 -19.24
C VAL A 71 7.16 -16.22 -19.60
N LEU A 72 8.40 -15.80 -19.28
CA LEU A 72 8.96 -14.56 -19.82
C LEU A 72 9.17 -14.72 -21.33
N PRO A 73 8.41 -14.03 -22.20
CA PRO A 73 8.74 -13.96 -23.60
C PRO A 73 10.08 -13.23 -23.69
N THR A 74 11.03 -13.82 -24.40
CA THR A 74 12.23 -13.13 -24.85
C THR A 74 11.78 -11.83 -25.55
N PRO A 75 12.24 -10.64 -25.14
CA PRO A 75 11.83 -9.42 -25.82
C PRO A 75 12.39 -9.47 -27.25
N ALA A 76 11.51 -9.74 -28.21
CA ALA A 76 11.79 -9.49 -29.61
C ALA A 76 12.02 -7.97 -29.77
N PRO A 77 13.00 -7.55 -30.60
CA PRO A 77 13.27 -6.14 -30.80
C PRO A 77 12.11 -5.52 -31.60
N GLU A 78 11.15 -4.92 -30.91
CA GLU A 78 10.15 -4.07 -31.53
C GLU A 78 10.83 -2.80 -32.05
N ARG A 79 10.68 -2.57 -33.36
CA ARG A 79 11.05 -1.32 -34.02
C ARG A 79 10.32 -0.17 -33.30
N MET A 80 11.08 0.83 -32.88
CA MET A 80 10.54 2.08 -32.34
C MET A 80 9.66 2.74 -33.41
N GLU A 81 8.34 2.64 -33.25
CA GLU A 81 7.42 3.63 -33.80
C GLU A 81 7.41 4.83 -32.84
N GLU A 82 7.53 6.03 -33.43
CA GLU A 82 7.57 7.32 -32.73
C GLU A 82 6.32 7.47 -31.85
N THR A 83 6.53 7.56 -30.53
CA THR A 83 5.45 7.91 -29.61
C THR A 83 5.26 9.42 -29.63
N ASP A 84 4.03 9.84 -29.95
CA ASP A 84 3.59 11.23 -29.90
C ASP A 84 3.90 11.88 -28.55
N ALA A 85 4.40 13.11 -28.63
CA ALA A 85 4.88 13.88 -27.50
C ALA A 85 3.80 14.11 -26.42
N VAL A 86 4.06 13.62 -25.22
CA VAL A 86 3.24 13.88 -24.02
C VAL A 86 3.34 15.37 -23.65
N SER A 87 2.25 16.11 -23.85
CA SER A 87 2.10 17.50 -23.42
C SER A 87 1.93 17.61 -21.89
N TRP A 88 2.68 18.52 -21.28
CA TRP A 88 2.70 18.80 -19.83
C TRP A 88 1.51 19.62 -19.33
N ASP A 89 0.61 20.07 -20.23
CA ASP A 89 -0.58 20.85 -19.85
C ASP A 89 -1.66 20.00 -19.15
N SER A 90 -1.50 18.68 -19.12
CA SER A 90 -2.46 17.72 -18.52
C SER A 90 -2.11 17.29 -17.08
N ALA A 91 -1.06 17.85 -16.47
CA ALA A 91 -0.59 17.46 -15.13
C ALA A 91 -1.51 17.90 -13.96
N GLY A 92 -2.63 18.58 -14.24
CA GLY A 92 -3.59 19.08 -13.25
C GLY A 92 -4.81 18.20 -12.97
N GLN A 93 -4.97 17.04 -13.61
CA GLN A 93 -6.15 16.19 -13.47
C GLN A 93 -5.83 14.81 -12.84
N THR A 94 -5.47 14.80 -11.57
CA THR A 94 -5.26 13.56 -10.79
C THR A 94 -6.55 13.04 -10.14
N ASP A 95 -7.69 13.06 -10.84
CA ASP A 95 -8.96 12.56 -10.27
C ASP A 95 -9.88 11.82 -11.27
N LEU A 96 -9.36 11.37 -12.43
CA LEU A 96 -10.17 10.76 -13.51
C LEU A 96 -9.63 9.43 -14.05
N VAL A 97 -8.87 8.65 -13.27
CA VAL A 97 -8.32 7.37 -13.75
C VAL A 97 -9.42 6.31 -13.98
N GLN A 98 -10.63 6.46 -13.43
CA GLN A 98 -11.77 5.61 -13.78
C GLN A 98 -12.60 6.11 -14.97
N VAL A 99 -12.56 7.41 -15.31
CA VAL A 99 -13.37 7.99 -16.40
C VAL A 99 -12.64 7.92 -17.74
N ASN A 100 -11.31 7.95 -17.72
CA ASN A 100 -10.50 7.96 -18.95
C ASN A 100 -10.45 6.61 -19.67
N LEU A 101 -10.71 5.48 -18.98
CA LEU A 101 -10.84 4.18 -19.65
C LEU A 101 -12.11 4.10 -20.51
N ASP A 102 -13.18 4.79 -20.09
CA ASP A 102 -14.44 4.87 -20.84
C ASP A 102 -14.37 5.92 -21.96
N HIS A 103 -13.57 6.99 -21.81
CA HIS A 103 -13.39 8.00 -22.85
C HIS A 103 -12.38 7.60 -23.94
N GLN A 104 -11.33 6.85 -23.64
CA GLN A 104 -10.40 6.37 -24.67
C GLN A 104 -11.03 5.32 -25.60
N ARG A 105 -12.01 4.53 -25.11
CA ARG A 105 -12.82 3.62 -25.95
C ARG A 105 -13.81 4.34 -26.87
N ALA A 106 -14.14 5.59 -26.59
CA ALA A 106 -15.11 6.35 -27.38
C ALA A 106 -14.47 7.16 -28.53
N GLN A 107 -13.14 7.30 -28.57
CA GLN A 107 -12.46 8.21 -29.51
C GLN A 107 -11.62 7.54 -30.59
N SER A 108 -11.38 6.23 -30.52
CA SER A 108 -10.84 5.46 -31.65
C SER A 108 -11.99 5.17 -32.64
N GLY A 109 -12.33 6.19 -33.44
CA GLY A 109 -13.30 6.04 -34.52
C GLY A 109 -12.71 5.20 -35.65
N ASP A 110 -13.16 3.95 -35.73
CA ASP A 110 -13.32 3.29 -37.02
C ASP A 110 -14.78 2.85 -37.11
N SER A 111 -15.46 3.43 -38.10
CA SER A 111 -16.89 3.32 -38.37
C SER A 111 -17.30 1.88 -38.73
N ASP A 112 -18.48 1.47 -38.26
CA ASP A 112 -19.23 0.25 -38.64
C ASP A 112 -19.07 -1.06 -37.85
N VAL A 113 -18.54 -1.03 -36.63
CA VAL A 113 -18.88 -2.05 -35.63
C VAL A 113 -19.70 -1.41 -34.52
N LYS A 114 -21.02 -1.68 -34.53
CA LYS A 114 -21.91 -1.46 -33.39
C LYS A 114 -21.30 -2.15 -32.15
N LEU A 115 -20.47 -1.43 -31.41
CA LEU A 115 -20.08 -1.78 -30.06
C LEU A 115 -21.36 -1.72 -29.22
N SER A 116 -22.06 -2.84 -29.18
CA SER A 116 -22.96 -3.17 -28.10
C SER A 116 -22.15 -3.08 -26.81
N VAL A 117 -22.09 -1.89 -26.20
CA VAL A 117 -21.83 -1.76 -24.78
C VAL A 117 -22.85 -2.68 -24.15
N LEU A 118 -22.41 -3.87 -23.71
CA LEU A 118 -23.26 -4.87 -23.07
C LEU A 118 -23.89 -4.18 -21.87
N ARG A 119 -25.09 -3.62 -22.05
CA ARG A 119 -25.85 -3.01 -20.96
C ARG A 119 -26.09 -4.13 -19.98
N ARG A 120 -25.45 -4.05 -18.81
CA ARG A 120 -25.67 -5.00 -17.73
C ARG A 120 -27.18 -5.03 -17.45
N PRO A 121 -27.78 -6.22 -17.33
CA PRO A 121 -29.20 -6.30 -17.05
C PRO A 121 -29.49 -5.62 -15.71
N TYR A 122 -30.64 -4.96 -15.61
CA TYR A 122 -31.05 -4.35 -14.35
C TYR A 122 -31.29 -5.44 -13.30
N VAL A 123 -30.56 -5.34 -12.20
CA VAL A 123 -30.73 -6.17 -11.01
C VAL A 123 -30.76 -5.22 -9.80
N PRO A 124 -31.68 -5.39 -8.84
CA PRO A 124 -31.78 -4.52 -7.67
C PRO A 124 -30.64 -4.79 -6.66
N LEU A 125 -29.41 -4.42 -7.03
CA LEU A 125 -28.19 -4.73 -6.29
C LEU A 125 -28.21 -4.23 -4.84
N GLY A 126 -28.93 -3.14 -4.55
CA GLY A 126 -29.09 -2.66 -3.17
C GLY A 126 -29.88 -3.62 -2.26
N GLN A 127 -30.89 -4.33 -2.79
CA GLN A 127 -31.62 -5.35 -2.03
C GLN A 127 -30.84 -6.66 -1.96
N VAL A 128 -30.16 -7.01 -3.06
CA VAL A 128 -29.27 -8.18 -3.09
C VAL A 128 -28.14 -8.04 -2.06
N ALA A 129 -27.54 -6.85 -1.92
CA ALA A 129 -26.52 -6.58 -0.92
C ALA A 129 -27.06 -6.68 0.52
N LYS A 130 -28.32 -6.32 0.78
CA LYS A 130 -28.96 -6.54 2.09
C LYS A 130 -29.13 -8.02 2.41
N LEU A 131 -29.52 -8.82 1.41
CA LEU A 131 -29.61 -10.28 1.56
C LEU A 131 -28.23 -10.91 1.78
N GLU A 132 -27.20 -10.44 1.08
CA GLU A 132 -25.81 -10.88 1.28
C GLU A 132 -25.35 -10.58 2.72
N LEU A 133 -25.56 -9.35 3.19
CA LEU A 133 -25.22 -8.94 4.55
C LEU A 133 -25.97 -9.76 5.60
N GLN A 134 -27.26 -10.03 5.38
CA GLN A 134 -28.03 -10.89 6.27
C GLN A 134 -27.48 -12.33 6.28
N GLY A 135 -27.07 -12.86 5.13
CA GLY A 135 -26.41 -14.17 5.03
C GLY A 135 -25.08 -14.21 5.78
N ASP A 136 -24.29 -13.13 5.73
CA ASP A 136 -23.06 -12.97 6.51
C ASP A 136 -23.36 -13.00 8.03
N TYR A 137 -24.35 -12.23 8.50
CA TYR A 137 -24.77 -12.24 9.91
C TYR A 137 -25.28 -13.60 10.38
N LEU A 138 -26.04 -14.30 9.56
CA LEU A 138 -26.53 -15.65 9.89
C LEU A 138 -25.38 -16.66 9.95
N THR A 139 -24.38 -16.53 9.07
CA THR A 139 -23.17 -17.36 9.09
C THR A 139 -22.37 -17.14 10.36
N GLU A 140 -22.15 -15.89 10.76
CA GLU A 140 -21.50 -15.53 12.03
C GLU A 140 -22.33 -15.98 13.25
N GLY A 141 -23.66 -15.97 13.14
CA GLY A 141 -24.61 -16.46 14.15
C GLY A 141 -24.81 -17.98 14.19
N ASN A 142 -24.04 -18.76 13.42
CA ASN A 142 -24.13 -20.22 13.31
C ASN A 142 -25.42 -20.81 12.69
N LEU A 143 -26.23 -20.00 12.00
CA LEU A 143 -27.40 -20.45 11.24
C LEU A 143 -27.02 -20.76 9.79
N HIS A 144 -26.25 -21.84 9.61
CA HIS A 144 -25.58 -22.14 8.34
C HIS A 144 -26.52 -22.51 7.19
N GLN A 145 -27.66 -23.14 7.48
CA GLN A 145 -28.63 -23.55 6.45
C GLN A 145 -29.35 -22.34 5.84
N GLU A 146 -29.81 -21.40 6.69
CA GLU A 146 -30.44 -20.17 6.24
C GLU A 146 -29.45 -19.28 5.47
N ALA A 147 -28.21 -19.17 5.95
CA ALA A 147 -27.16 -18.44 5.26
C ALA A 147 -26.88 -19.01 3.86
N LEU A 148 -26.86 -20.34 3.71
CA LEU A 148 -26.66 -21.01 2.43
C LEU A 148 -27.73 -20.62 1.41
N GLU A 149 -28.99 -20.55 1.83
CA GLU A 149 -30.12 -20.16 0.98
C GLU A 149 -30.00 -18.69 0.55
N HIS A 150 -29.66 -17.79 1.48
CA HIS A 150 -29.39 -16.39 1.17
C HIS A 150 -28.26 -16.23 0.16
N TYR A 151 -27.13 -16.91 0.37
CA TYR A 151 -26.01 -16.87 -0.58
C TYR A 151 -26.37 -17.46 -1.95
N GLY A 152 -27.19 -18.51 -2.01
CA GLY A 152 -27.66 -19.08 -3.27
C GLY A 152 -28.46 -18.08 -4.11
N VAL A 153 -29.37 -17.35 -3.48
CA VAL A 153 -30.16 -16.29 -4.14
C VAL A 153 -29.27 -15.15 -4.62
N VAL A 154 -28.34 -14.69 -3.76
CA VAL A 154 -27.40 -13.61 -4.10
C VAL A 154 -26.45 -14.03 -5.23
N ALA A 155 -25.91 -15.25 -5.19
CA ALA A 155 -25.03 -15.78 -6.22
C ALA A 155 -25.73 -15.80 -7.58
N LYS A 156 -27.01 -16.19 -7.62
CA LYS A 156 -27.79 -16.16 -8.86
C LYS A 156 -27.99 -14.75 -9.37
N ALA A 157 -28.30 -13.80 -8.49
CA ALA A 157 -28.46 -12.40 -8.86
C ALA A 157 -27.15 -11.79 -9.39
N TYR A 158 -26.00 -12.09 -8.78
CA TYR A 158 -24.68 -11.63 -9.23
C TYR A 158 -24.26 -12.28 -10.55
N GLN A 159 -24.59 -13.55 -10.77
CA GLN A 159 -24.36 -14.21 -12.06
C GLN A 159 -25.12 -13.52 -13.21
N LEU A 160 -26.31 -12.97 -12.95
CA LEU A 160 -27.06 -12.21 -13.94
C LEU A 160 -26.49 -10.78 -14.11
N ALA A 161 -26.13 -10.13 -13.02
CA ALA A 161 -25.71 -8.73 -13.01
C ALA A 161 -24.29 -8.49 -13.55
N TYR A 162 -23.38 -9.45 -13.37
CA TYR A 162 -21.95 -9.30 -13.63
C TYR A 162 -21.45 -10.30 -14.69
N PRO A 163 -20.38 -9.96 -15.44
CA PRO A 163 -19.73 -10.89 -16.36
C PRO A 163 -19.00 -12.00 -15.58
N GLU A 164 -18.74 -13.14 -16.24
CA GLU A 164 -18.32 -14.38 -15.58
C GLU A 164 -17.06 -14.27 -14.70
N THR A 165 -16.08 -13.45 -15.09
CA THR A 165 -14.80 -13.27 -14.37
C THR A 165 -14.82 -12.13 -13.35
N HIS A 166 -15.99 -11.54 -13.08
CA HIS A 166 -16.08 -10.39 -12.18
C HIS A 166 -15.80 -10.75 -10.72
N SER A 167 -15.05 -9.90 -10.01
CA SER A 167 -14.62 -10.12 -8.63
C SER A 167 -15.78 -10.37 -7.66
N LYS A 168 -16.91 -9.68 -7.82
CA LYS A 168 -18.12 -9.90 -6.99
C LYS A 168 -18.75 -11.29 -7.20
N GLN A 169 -18.67 -11.84 -8.41
CA GLN A 169 -19.17 -13.19 -8.69
C GLN A 169 -18.27 -14.25 -8.06
N VAL A 170 -16.95 -14.05 -8.11
CA VAL A 170 -16.00 -14.93 -7.42
C VAL A 170 -16.21 -14.84 -5.91
N GLY A 171 -16.26 -13.63 -5.34
CA GLY A 171 -16.42 -13.44 -3.89
C GLY A 171 -17.67 -14.11 -3.32
N ILE A 172 -18.82 -14.02 -3.99
CA ILE A 172 -20.03 -14.71 -3.52
C ILE A 172 -19.93 -16.23 -3.65
N LEU A 173 -19.23 -16.75 -4.67
CA LEU A 173 -18.97 -18.19 -4.80
C LEU A 173 -18.11 -18.72 -3.64
N LEU A 174 -17.14 -17.93 -3.16
CA LEU A 174 -16.34 -18.28 -1.97
C LEU A 174 -17.21 -18.36 -0.71
N LYS A 175 -18.07 -17.35 -0.47
CA LYS A 175 -19.02 -17.37 0.65
C LYS A 175 -19.98 -18.56 0.57
N LEU A 176 -20.51 -18.83 -0.63
CA LEU A 176 -21.40 -19.96 -0.90
C LEU A 176 -20.71 -21.30 -0.62
N ALA A 177 -19.46 -21.47 -1.06
CA ALA A 177 -18.68 -22.67 -0.76
C ALA A 177 -18.47 -22.84 0.76
N GLY A 178 -18.09 -21.77 1.46
CA GLY A 178 -17.95 -21.78 2.91
C GLY A 178 -19.26 -22.20 3.62
N ALA A 179 -20.42 -21.75 3.14
CA ALA A 179 -21.72 -22.19 3.65
C ALA A 179 -22.02 -23.67 3.34
N PHE A 180 -21.72 -24.14 2.13
CA PHE A 180 -21.82 -25.57 1.79
C PHE A 180 -20.95 -26.44 2.70
N ARG A 181 -19.71 -26.04 2.98
CA ARG A 181 -18.84 -26.77 3.92
C ARG A 181 -19.46 -26.84 5.31
N ARG A 182 -19.96 -25.71 5.84
CA ARG A 182 -20.56 -25.64 7.19
C ARG A 182 -21.84 -26.46 7.33
N THR A 183 -22.54 -26.74 6.23
CA THR A 183 -23.71 -27.65 6.17
C THR A 183 -23.32 -29.10 5.84
N SER A 184 -22.03 -29.44 5.89
CA SER A 184 -21.47 -30.76 5.58
C SER A 184 -21.63 -31.22 4.13
N ARG A 185 -21.95 -30.31 3.20
CA ARG A 185 -22.04 -30.58 1.75
C ARG A 185 -20.68 -30.35 1.09
N LEU A 186 -19.69 -31.17 1.47
CA LEU A 186 -18.28 -30.94 1.16
C LEU A 186 -17.98 -30.96 -0.34
N GLU A 187 -18.51 -31.93 -1.09
CA GLU A 187 -18.30 -32.06 -2.54
C GLU A 187 -18.78 -30.82 -3.31
N SER A 188 -19.92 -30.27 -2.89
CA SER A 188 -20.47 -29.04 -3.47
C SER A 188 -19.62 -27.81 -3.10
N SER A 189 -19.06 -27.76 -1.90
CA SER A 189 -18.09 -26.72 -1.51
C SER A 189 -16.86 -26.76 -2.41
N GLU A 190 -16.25 -27.93 -2.55
CA GLU A 190 -15.04 -28.11 -3.34
C GLU A 190 -15.27 -27.80 -4.83
N ALA A 191 -16.39 -28.24 -5.41
CA ALA A 191 -16.76 -27.91 -6.79
C ALA A 191 -16.90 -26.39 -7.01
N ASN A 192 -17.51 -25.67 -6.07
CA ASN A 192 -17.62 -24.22 -6.13
C ASN A 192 -16.27 -23.52 -5.98
N LEU A 193 -15.37 -24.03 -5.14
CA LEU A 193 -14.03 -23.47 -4.95
C LEU A 193 -13.15 -23.70 -6.18
N ARG A 194 -13.17 -24.89 -6.77
CA ARG A 194 -12.50 -25.16 -8.06
C ARG A 194 -13.00 -24.21 -9.15
N ARG A 195 -14.32 -23.99 -9.21
CA ARG A 195 -14.91 -23.01 -10.13
C ARG A 195 -14.41 -21.59 -9.85
N ALA A 196 -14.36 -21.17 -8.59
CA ALA A 196 -13.87 -19.85 -8.20
C ALA A 196 -12.40 -19.64 -8.60
N LEU A 197 -11.52 -20.62 -8.33
CA LEU A 197 -10.12 -20.59 -8.74
C LEU A 197 -9.97 -20.52 -10.27
N ASN A 198 -10.74 -21.32 -11.01
CA ASN A 198 -10.74 -21.26 -12.49
C ASN A 198 -11.20 -19.88 -13.02
N LEU A 199 -12.12 -19.20 -12.34
CA LEU A 199 -12.54 -17.84 -12.71
C LEU A 199 -11.46 -16.80 -12.37
N LEU A 200 -10.74 -16.98 -11.26
CA LEU A 200 -9.61 -16.14 -10.89
C LEU A 200 -8.45 -16.29 -11.89
N ASP A 201 -8.20 -17.50 -12.39
CA ASP A 201 -7.22 -17.77 -13.44
C ASP A 201 -7.52 -17.10 -14.78
N ARG A 202 -8.81 -16.98 -15.11
CA ARG A 202 -9.29 -16.29 -16.32
C ARG A 202 -9.38 -14.77 -16.16
N SER A 203 -9.20 -14.26 -14.95
CA SER A 203 -9.23 -12.82 -14.68
C SER A 203 -7.88 -12.21 -15.04
N GLU A 204 -7.89 -11.04 -15.67
CA GLU A 204 -6.65 -10.35 -16.07
C GLU A 204 -5.83 -9.82 -14.89
N MET A 205 -6.51 -9.37 -13.83
CA MET A 205 -5.91 -8.79 -12.63
C MET A 205 -6.75 -9.17 -11.39
N PRO A 206 -6.74 -10.44 -10.97
CA PRO A 206 -7.44 -10.87 -9.77
C PRO A 206 -6.86 -10.19 -8.52
N THR A 207 -7.74 -9.89 -7.55
CA THR A 207 -7.32 -9.31 -6.27
C THR A 207 -6.66 -10.38 -5.41
N LEU A 208 -5.56 -10.01 -4.76
CA LEU A 208 -4.77 -10.92 -3.95
C LEU A 208 -5.57 -11.46 -2.75
N GLU A 209 -6.40 -10.59 -2.16
CA GLU A 209 -7.31 -10.95 -1.08
C GLU A 209 -8.25 -12.10 -1.46
N LEU A 210 -8.86 -12.05 -2.65
CA LEU A 210 -9.78 -13.10 -3.11
C LEU A 210 -9.05 -14.41 -3.42
N ILE A 211 -7.82 -14.34 -3.94
CA ILE A 211 -7.01 -15.55 -4.18
C ILE A 211 -6.67 -16.24 -2.87
N VAL A 212 -6.17 -15.47 -1.89
CA VAL A 212 -5.78 -16.01 -0.58
C VAL A 212 -7.02 -16.53 0.17
N GLU A 213 -8.16 -15.85 0.09
CA GLU A 213 -9.43 -16.33 0.66
C GLU A 213 -9.92 -17.62 -0.03
N ALA A 214 -9.79 -17.73 -1.35
CA ALA A 214 -10.13 -18.94 -2.08
C ALA A 214 -9.26 -20.13 -1.64
N LEU A 215 -7.95 -19.91 -1.46
CA LEU A 215 -7.02 -20.93 -0.97
C LEU A 215 -7.30 -21.31 0.49
N LEU A 216 -7.66 -20.34 1.35
CA LEU A 216 -8.09 -20.62 2.72
C LEU A 216 -9.32 -21.53 2.73
N GLU A 217 -10.36 -21.16 2.00
CA GLU A 217 -11.62 -21.93 1.95
C GLU A 217 -11.42 -23.31 1.31
N MET A 218 -10.49 -23.44 0.35
CA MET A 218 -10.04 -24.72 -0.21
C MET A 218 -9.34 -25.58 0.83
N GLY A 219 -8.36 -25.04 1.56
CA GLY A 219 -7.67 -25.74 2.64
C GLY A 219 -8.62 -26.22 3.74
N LEU A 220 -9.58 -25.38 4.14
CA LEU A 220 -10.61 -25.75 5.13
C LEU A 220 -11.55 -26.85 4.62
N THR A 221 -11.87 -26.86 3.33
CA THR A 221 -12.72 -27.90 2.73
C THR A 221 -11.96 -29.22 2.62
N LYS A 222 -10.70 -29.19 2.19
CA LYS A 222 -9.79 -30.35 2.16
C LYS A 222 -9.58 -30.94 3.55
N GLU A 223 -9.36 -30.09 4.56
CA GLU A 223 -9.26 -30.52 5.97
C GLU A 223 -10.54 -31.24 6.43
N ALA A 224 -11.72 -30.69 6.11
CA ALA A 224 -13.00 -31.32 6.45
C ALA A 224 -13.23 -32.66 5.72
N MET A 225 -12.64 -32.85 4.53
CA MET A 225 -12.65 -34.12 3.80
C MET A 225 -11.56 -35.10 4.28
N ASN A 226 -10.72 -34.72 5.25
CA ASN A 226 -9.52 -35.45 5.68
C ASN A 226 -8.48 -35.68 4.57
N ASP A 227 -8.38 -34.74 3.63
CA ASP A 227 -7.34 -34.75 2.59
C ASP A 227 -5.98 -34.32 3.18
N ARG A 228 -4.92 -35.04 2.81
CA ARG A 228 -3.54 -34.79 3.25
C ARG A 228 -2.97 -33.49 2.67
N GLU A 229 -3.51 -33.02 1.54
CA GLU A 229 -3.05 -31.81 0.85
C GLU A 229 -3.51 -30.49 1.49
N ALA A 230 -4.32 -30.53 2.55
CA ALA A 230 -4.84 -29.31 3.20
C ALA A 230 -3.71 -28.40 3.69
N GLY A 231 -2.69 -28.97 4.34
CA GLY A 231 -1.51 -28.23 4.83
C GLY A 231 -0.77 -27.49 3.71
N ALA A 232 -0.51 -28.17 2.59
CA ALA A 232 0.17 -27.58 1.43
C ALA A 232 -0.62 -26.43 0.81
N THR A 233 -1.96 -26.53 0.80
CA THR A 233 -2.84 -25.46 0.28
C THR A 233 -2.76 -24.19 1.12
N TYR A 234 -2.59 -24.32 2.44
CA TYR A 234 -2.36 -23.15 3.31
C TYR A 234 -0.97 -22.53 3.08
N GLU A 235 0.07 -23.34 2.92
CA GLU A 235 1.43 -22.87 2.60
C GLU A 235 1.47 -22.14 1.24
N GLU A 236 0.72 -22.62 0.24
CA GLU A 236 0.55 -21.97 -1.07
C GLU A 236 0.00 -20.55 -0.96
N ALA A 237 -0.95 -20.31 -0.06
CA ALA A 237 -1.45 -18.95 0.18
C ALA A 237 -0.33 -18.01 0.65
N MET A 238 0.59 -18.52 1.48
CA MET A 238 1.73 -17.77 1.98
C MET A 238 2.81 -17.55 0.91
N THR A 239 3.05 -18.51 0.01
CA THR A 239 3.99 -18.34 -1.09
C THR A 239 3.51 -17.25 -2.05
N VAL A 240 2.24 -17.26 -2.42
CA VAL A 240 1.61 -16.23 -3.27
C VAL A 240 1.71 -14.85 -2.60
N ALA A 241 1.39 -14.75 -1.31
CA ALA A 241 1.50 -13.48 -0.59
C ALA A 241 2.94 -12.98 -0.46
N ASN A 242 3.91 -13.84 -0.21
CA ASN A 242 5.31 -13.43 -0.11
C ASN A 242 5.86 -12.85 -1.43
N LEU A 243 5.35 -13.31 -2.58
CA LEU A 243 5.78 -12.83 -3.90
C LEU A 243 5.09 -11.52 -4.30
N TYR A 244 3.78 -11.42 -4.08
CA TYR A 244 2.96 -10.36 -4.67
C TYR A 244 2.39 -9.35 -3.67
N HIS A 245 2.35 -9.66 -2.37
CA HIS A 245 1.81 -8.75 -1.35
C HIS A 245 2.82 -7.66 -0.94
N ARG A 246 2.34 -6.42 -0.85
CA ARG A 246 3.09 -5.28 -0.29
C ARG A 246 2.67 -5.07 1.16
N PHE A 247 3.48 -5.58 2.08
CA PHE A 247 3.19 -5.52 3.52
C PHE A 247 3.20 -4.09 4.09
N GLY A 248 3.89 -3.14 3.45
CA GLY A 248 3.97 -1.75 3.92
C GLY A 248 2.78 -0.86 3.56
N GLU A 249 2.04 -1.19 2.50
CA GLU A 249 1.09 -0.25 1.89
C GLU A 249 -0.06 0.13 2.83
N SER A 250 -0.58 -0.83 3.61
CA SER A 250 -1.73 -0.59 4.48
C SER A 250 -1.50 0.47 5.57
N HIS A 251 -0.24 0.71 5.96
CA HIS A 251 0.12 1.67 7.01
C HIS A 251 0.86 2.91 6.50
N ARG A 252 0.98 3.09 5.17
CA ARG A 252 1.67 4.24 4.55
C ARG A 252 1.23 5.58 5.17
N MET A 253 -0.08 5.81 5.24
CA MET A 253 -0.65 7.06 5.78
C MET A 253 -0.93 7.03 7.28
N LEU A 254 -0.78 5.87 7.93
CA LEU A 254 -1.06 5.69 9.35
C LEU A 254 0.18 5.86 10.22
N ARG A 255 1.35 5.53 9.67
CA ARG A 255 2.62 5.43 10.41
C ARG A 255 3.06 6.73 11.09
N LEU A 256 2.87 7.88 10.44
CA LEU A 256 3.29 9.18 10.96
C LEU A 256 2.22 9.90 11.80
N LEU A 257 1.01 9.34 11.93
CA LEU A 257 -0.10 9.97 12.66
C LEU A 257 0.21 10.29 14.13
N PRO A 258 0.99 9.48 14.87
CA PRO A 258 1.44 9.84 16.23
C PRO A 258 2.12 11.22 16.35
N ARG A 259 2.70 11.74 15.25
CA ARG A 259 3.37 13.05 15.24
C ARG A 259 2.39 14.23 15.20
N LEU A 260 1.11 14.00 14.95
CA LEU A 260 0.06 15.02 15.00
C LEU A 260 -0.25 15.46 16.44
N GLY A 261 -0.06 14.56 17.41
CA GLY A 261 -0.29 14.83 18.83
C GLY A 261 0.60 15.97 19.34
N ARG A 262 0.00 17.11 19.69
CA ARG A 262 0.74 18.30 20.16
C ARG A 262 0.75 18.46 21.68
N ARG A 263 -0.13 17.76 22.39
CA ARG A 263 -0.27 17.87 23.85
C ARG A 263 0.23 16.60 24.53
N PHE A 264 0.76 16.75 25.74
CA PHE A 264 1.29 15.62 26.52
C PHE A 264 0.53 15.38 27.84
N HIS A 265 -0.09 16.40 28.43
CA HIS A 265 -0.83 16.24 29.69
C HIS A 265 -2.30 15.83 29.50
N LEU A 266 -2.93 16.28 28.41
CA LEU A 266 -4.31 15.98 28.04
C LEU A 266 -4.32 15.65 26.55
N ASN A 267 -5.17 14.72 26.13
CA ASN A 267 -5.25 14.21 24.76
C ASN A 267 -3.92 13.60 24.25
N PHE A 268 -3.17 12.94 25.14
CA PHE A 268 -1.87 12.36 24.79
C PHE A 268 -2.03 11.07 23.97
N GLU A 269 -3.21 10.45 23.96
CA GLU A 269 -3.55 9.31 23.13
C GLU A 269 -3.33 9.60 21.63
N GLU A 270 -3.39 10.86 21.21
CA GLU A 270 -3.00 11.27 19.85
C GLU A 270 -1.57 10.84 19.48
N LYS A 271 -0.65 10.80 20.46
CA LYS A 271 0.75 10.36 20.28
C LYS A 271 0.92 8.85 20.33
N PHE A 272 -0.11 8.11 20.71
CA PHE A 272 -0.08 6.65 20.86
C PHE A 272 -1.19 5.98 20.05
N ARG A 273 -1.75 6.68 19.05
CA ARG A 273 -2.75 6.09 18.16
C ARG A 273 -2.16 4.86 17.49
N TYR A 274 -2.85 3.75 17.64
CA TYR A 274 -2.49 2.48 17.09
C TYR A 274 -3.62 2.00 16.19
N TYR A 275 -3.25 1.46 15.04
CA TYR A 275 -4.15 0.87 14.07
C TYR A 275 -3.72 -0.58 13.90
N SER A 276 -4.65 -1.50 14.15
CA SER A 276 -4.35 -2.92 14.08
C SER A 276 -4.14 -3.34 12.62
N PRO A 277 -3.09 -4.11 12.30
CA PRO A 277 -2.90 -4.61 10.94
C PRO A 277 -4.03 -5.54 10.49
N PHE A 278 -4.75 -6.17 11.42
CA PHE A 278 -5.87 -7.06 11.13
C PHE A 278 -7.10 -6.32 10.57
N ASP A 279 -7.24 -5.01 10.85
CA ASP A 279 -8.39 -4.21 10.40
C ASP A 279 -8.12 -3.53 9.04
N TYR A 280 -6.86 -3.15 8.78
CA TYR A 280 -6.45 -2.38 7.59
C TYR A 280 -5.82 -3.25 6.50
N ASP A 281 -5.51 -4.52 6.78
CA ASP A 281 -5.01 -5.48 5.82
C ASP A 281 -5.70 -6.84 6.02
N ARG A 282 -6.85 -7.01 5.37
CA ARG A 282 -7.62 -8.26 5.43
C ARG A 282 -6.84 -9.45 4.86
N THR A 283 -6.01 -9.23 3.84
CA THR A 283 -5.16 -10.29 3.28
C THR A 283 -4.20 -10.83 4.33
N PHE A 284 -3.58 -9.94 5.11
CA PHE A 284 -2.75 -10.33 6.25
C PHE A 284 -3.52 -11.15 7.31
N ALA A 285 -4.75 -10.76 7.64
CA ALA A 285 -5.58 -11.51 8.59
C ALA A 285 -5.96 -12.91 8.08
N ILE A 286 -6.28 -13.05 6.78
CA ILE A 286 -6.58 -14.33 6.15
C ILE A 286 -5.34 -15.24 6.17
N LEU A 287 -4.15 -14.70 5.84
CA LEU A 287 -2.90 -15.45 5.89
C LEU A 287 -2.56 -15.94 7.30
N ASP A 288 -2.77 -15.09 8.31
CA ASP A 288 -2.57 -15.48 9.71
C ASP A 288 -3.46 -16.69 10.07
N GLN A 289 -4.71 -16.68 9.59
CA GLN A 289 -5.64 -17.78 9.77
C GLN A 289 -5.23 -19.04 8.97
N CYS A 290 -4.72 -18.89 7.74
CA CYS A 290 -4.16 -20.01 6.97
C CYS A 290 -3.04 -20.70 7.76
N MET A 291 -2.08 -19.92 8.29
CA MET A 291 -0.95 -20.47 9.04
C MET A 291 -1.38 -21.07 10.39
N ALA A 292 -2.36 -20.46 11.07
CA ALA A 292 -2.93 -21.02 12.30
C ALA A 292 -3.60 -22.38 12.05
N ARG A 293 -4.30 -22.54 10.93
CA ARG A 293 -4.92 -23.81 10.53
C ARG A 293 -3.90 -24.83 10.07
N ALA A 294 -2.89 -24.42 9.30
CA ALA A 294 -1.77 -25.28 8.91
C ALA A 294 -1.06 -25.86 10.14
N GLU A 295 -0.75 -25.03 11.13
CA GLU A 295 -0.14 -25.46 12.38
C GLU A 295 -0.99 -26.52 13.10
N GLN A 296 -2.30 -26.29 13.23
CA GLN A 296 -3.23 -27.25 13.85
C GLN A 296 -3.29 -28.57 13.07
N PHE A 297 -3.30 -28.48 11.74
CA PHE A 297 -3.33 -29.64 10.85
C PHE A 297 -2.05 -30.49 11.00
N TYR A 298 -0.87 -29.88 10.94
CA TYR A 298 0.40 -30.59 11.11
C TYR A 298 0.57 -31.18 12.51
N ARG A 299 0.10 -30.48 13.56
CA ARG A 299 0.08 -31.05 14.93
C ARG A 299 -0.78 -32.30 15.03
N ARG A 300 -1.95 -32.33 14.37
CA ARG A 300 -2.83 -33.51 14.36
C ARG A 300 -2.22 -34.70 13.60
N ASN A 301 -1.41 -34.41 12.58
CA ASN A 301 -0.75 -35.42 11.76
C ASN A 301 0.66 -35.81 12.26
N GLU A 302 1.06 -35.31 13.44
CA GLU A 302 2.38 -35.55 14.05
C GLU A 302 3.58 -35.10 13.18
N ASP A 303 3.36 -34.14 12.27
CA ASP A 303 4.42 -33.55 11.45
C ASP A 303 5.07 -32.36 12.16
N HIS A 304 6.12 -32.62 12.93
CA HIS A 304 6.84 -31.58 13.68
C HIS A 304 7.57 -30.58 12.78
N GLU A 305 8.06 -31.00 11.61
CA GLU A 305 8.76 -30.11 10.68
C GLU A 305 7.78 -29.11 10.05
N GLY A 306 6.61 -29.58 9.63
CA GLY A 306 5.53 -28.73 9.12
C GLY A 306 5.08 -27.69 10.15
N VAL A 307 4.96 -28.07 11.42
CA VAL A 307 4.63 -27.12 12.52
C VAL A 307 5.68 -26.03 12.64
N ILE A 308 6.97 -26.39 12.64
CA ILE A 308 8.06 -25.41 12.77
C ILE A 308 8.05 -24.45 11.57
N ARG A 309 7.90 -24.96 10.34
CA ARG A 309 7.83 -24.13 9.14
C ARG A 309 6.66 -23.15 9.17
N ALA A 310 5.46 -23.63 9.49
CA ALA A 310 4.26 -22.79 9.55
C ALA A 310 4.41 -21.67 10.60
N LEU A 311 4.96 -21.98 11.78
CA LEU A 311 5.23 -21.00 12.83
C LEU A 311 6.31 -19.99 12.44
N GLN A 312 7.37 -20.42 11.77
CA GLN A 312 8.42 -19.52 11.27
C GLN A 312 7.86 -18.55 10.23
N LEU A 313 7.12 -19.04 9.23
CA LEU A 313 6.49 -18.20 8.21
C LEU A 313 5.51 -17.20 8.82
N ARG A 314 4.67 -17.65 9.76
CA ARG A 314 3.73 -16.80 10.49
C ARG A 314 4.45 -15.71 11.29
N LYS A 315 5.54 -16.07 11.98
CA LYS A 315 6.39 -15.11 12.73
C LYS A 315 7.03 -14.08 11.80
N GLU A 316 7.62 -14.53 10.69
CA GLU A 316 8.24 -13.62 9.72
C GLU A 316 7.22 -12.65 9.11
N MET A 317 6.00 -13.13 8.84
CA MET A 317 4.91 -12.29 8.34
C MET A 317 4.54 -11.17 9.32
N ILE A 318 4.34 -11.51 10.60
CA ILE A 318 4.01 -10.52 11.63
C ILE A 318 5.19 -9.56 11.88
N ASP A 319 6.42 -10.05 11.84
CA ASP A 319 7.63 -9.23 11.99
C ASP A 319 7.78 -8.23 10.82
N LYS A 320 7.56 -8.68 9.57
CA LYS A 320 7.51 -7.79 8.39
C LYS A 320 6.45 -6.71 8.54
N LYS A 321 5.26 -7.07 9.05
CA LYS A 321 4.18 -6.11 9.28
C LYS A 321 4.55 -5.10 10.38
N PHE A 322 5.04 -5.56 11.53
CA PHE A 322 5.48 -4.65 12.61
C PHE A 322 6.63 -3.75 12.17
N PHE A 323 7.60 -4.26 11.43
CA PHE A 323 8.70 -3.48 10.90
C PHE A 323 8.20 -2.32 10.04
N ASN A 324 7.23 -2.58 9.16
CA ASN A 324 6.61 -1.54 8.33
C ASN A 324 5.77 -0.52 9.11
N MET A 325 5.26 -0.90 10.29
CA MET A 325 4.58 0.02 11.21
C MET A 325 5.55 0.81 12.10
N ARG A 326 6.84 0.47 12.14
CA ARG A 326 7.81 1.18 12.99
C ARG A 326 8.00 2.62 12.54
N ASP A 327 8.06 3.52 13.52
CA ASP A 327 8.54 4.89 13.36
C ASP A 327 9.22 5.33 14.66
N PHE A 328 10.14 6.30 14.55
CA PHE A 328 10.76 6.91 15.71
C PHE A 328 9.87 8.00 16.30
N ALA A 329 9.90 8.14 17.62
CA ALA A 329 9.20 9.22 18.28
C ALA A 329 9.76 10.59 17.83
N GLY A 330 8.85 11.52 17.51
CA GLY A 330 9.19 12.92 17.30
C GLY A 330 9.30 13.68 18.64
N ARG A 331 8.65 14.85 18.71
CA ARG A 331 8.61 15.63 19.95
C ARG A 331 7.67 14.97 20.98
N ILE A 332 8.21 14.67 22.17
CA ILE A 332 7.46 14.05 23.26
C ILE A 332 6.58 15.07 24.00
N HIS A 333 7.17 16.13 24.54
CA HIS A 333 6.45 17.13 25.33
C HIS A 333 5.55 18.05 24.49
N THR A 334 4.66 18.75 25.19
CA THR A 334 3.70 19.69 24.60
C THR A 334 4.38 20.71 23.67
N MET A 335 3.76 20.94 22.51
CA MET A 335 4.11 21.96 21.54
C MET A 335 2.94 22.94 21.43
N ARG A 336 3.19 24.24 21.59
CA ARG A 336 2.20 25.29 21.36
C ARG A 336 2.39 25.86 19.94
N GLY A 337 1.30 26.16 19.24
CA GLY A 337 1.34 26.70 17.88
C GLY A 337 1.66 25.67 16.79
N HIS A 338 2.40 26.11 15.76
CA HIS A 338 2.92 25.33 14.62
C HIS A 338 1.93 24.35 13.96
N TRP A 339 0.66 24.75 13.83
CA TRP A 339 -0.38 23.88 13.26
C TRP A 339 -0.14 23.53 11.78
N MET A 340 0.57 24.39 11.04
CA MET A 340 0.93 24.14 9.64
C MET A 340 1.88 22.95 9.45
N ARG A 341 2.58 22.49 10.50
CA ARG A 341 3.43 21.27 10.44
C ARG A 341 2.65 19.99 10.12
N ARG A 342 1.31 20.01 10.22
CA ARG A 342 0.48 18.88 9.76
C ARG A 342 0.71 18.55 8.28
N ALA A 343 1.02 19.54 7.45
CA ALA A 343 1.26 19.34 6.02
C ALA A 343 2.54 18.54 5.75
N SER A 344 3.58 18.69 6.57
CA SER A 344 4.79 17.87 6.45
C SER A 344 4.63 16.48 7.06
N VAL A 345 3.67 16.30 7.99
CA VAL A 345 3.40 15.00 8.62
C VAL A 345 2.51 14.13 7.73
N LEU A 346 1.47 14.72 7.13
CA LEU A 346 0.52 14.05 6.25
C LEU A 346 1.05 14.07 4.82
N THR A 347 2.02 13.22 4.54
CA THR A 347 2.68 13.09 3.23
C THR A 347 2.74 11.62 2.82
N ASN A 348 3.07 11.37 1.55
CA ASN A 348 3.37 10.03 1.03
C ASN A 348 4.74 9.54 1.52
N ALA A 349 4.95 9.53 2.83
CA ALA A 349 6.21 9.13 3.42
C ALA A 349 6.55 7.68 2.99
N PRO A 350 7.76 7.43 2.47
CA PRO A 350 8.12 6.09 2.00
C PRO A 350 8.03 5.11 3.17
N THR A 351 7.46 3.95 2.90
CA THR A 351 7.42 2.85 3.86
C THR A 351 8.80 2.20 3.94
N PRO A 352 9.18 1.54 5.06
CA PRO A 352 10.45 0.83 5.14
C PRO A 352 10.65 -0.18 4.00
N ASP A 353 9.60 -0.92 3.62
CA ASP A 353 9.61 -1.85 2.49
C ASP A 353 9.94 -1.15 1.16
N GLU A 354 9.24 -0.06 0.82
CA GLU A 354 9.48 0.70 -0.40
C GLU A 354 10.88 1.34 -0.42
N LEU A 355 11.32 1.88 0.72
CA LEU A 355 12.62 2.52 0.85
C LEU A 355 13.78 1.54 0.60
N LEU A 356 13.64 0.29 1.07
CA LEU A 356 14.66 -0.74 0.88
C LEU A 356 14.60 -1.33 -0.54
N ARG A 357 13.41 -1.50 -1.11
CA ARG A 357 13.23 -2.01 -2.49
C ARG A 357 13.74 -1.02 -3.54
N TYR A 358 13.37 0.24 -3.41
CA TYR A 358 13.72 1.31 -4.35
C TYR A 358 14.86 2.19 -3.82
N SER A 359 15.79 1.58 -3.08
CA SER A 359 17.03 2.26 -2.69
C SER A 359 17.72 2.79 -3.94
N PRO A 360 18.17 4.06 -3.98
CA PRO A 360 18.73 4.68 -5.18
C PRO A 360 20.02 4.01 -5.68
N THR A 361 20.61 3.13 -4.89
CA THR A 361 21.77 2.31 -5.26
C THR A 361 21.39 1.04 -6.03
N ILE A 362 20.20 0.48 -5.76
CA ILE A 362 19.69 -0.74 -6.39
C ILE A 362 18.79 -0.36 -7.56
N HIS A 363 17.77 0.45 -7.28
CA HIS A 363 16.88 1.01 -8.29
C HIS A 363 17.41 2.40 -8.69
N GLN A 364 18.44 2.39 -9.53
CA GLN A 364 19.13 3.60 -9.95
C GLN A 364 18.18 4.54 -10.69
N VAL A 365 18.35 5.83 -10.43
CA VAL A 365 17.63 6.87 -11.15
C VAL A 365 18.21 6.94 -12.56
N TYR A 366 17.38 6.66 -13.56
CA TYR A 366 17.76 6.91 -14.95
C TYR A 366 18.04 8.39 -15.13
N ARG A 367 19.27 8.71 -15.53
CA ARG A 367 19.77 10.07 -15.67
C ARG A 367 20.26 10.26 -17.09
N ASP A 368 19.47 10.99 -17.88
CA ASP A 368 19.77 11.27 -19.29
C ASP A 368 20.49 12.62 -19.42
N PHE A 369 21.72 12.59 -19.91
CA PHE A 369 22.57 13.78 -20.08
C PHE A 369 22.07 14.72 -21.18
N LYS A 370 21.17 14.26 -22.06
CA LYS A 370 20.52 15.11 -23.06
C LYS A 370 19.82 16.33 -22.45
N TYR A 371 19.33 16.20 -21.22
CA TYR A 371 18.63 17.27 -20.50
C TYR A 371 19.50 17.94 -19.43
N GLU A 372 20.80 17.65 -19.41
CA GLU A 372 21.73 18.16 -18.42
C GLU A 372 22.88 18.95 -19.06
N LEU A 373 23.54 19.76 -18.23
CA LEU A 373 24.70 20.56 -18.62
C LEU A 373 26.04 19.96 -18.13
N ASN A 374 25.98 18.84 -17.41
CA ASN A 374 27.14 18.16 -16.86
C ASN A 374 27.11 16.70 -17.29
N ALA A 375 28.24 16.20 -17.78
CA ALA A 375 28.45 14.78 -18.08
C ALA A 375 29.72 14.29 -17.39
N PRO A 376 29.86 12.96 -17.18
CA PRO A 376 31.14 12.39 -16.79
C PRO A 376 32.18 12.53 -17.92
N ILE A 377 33.46 12.47 -17.54
CA ILE A 377 34.58 12.44 -18.47
C ILE A 377 34.38 11.30 -19.47
N GLY A 378 34.66 11.53 -20.75
CA GLY A 378 34.42 10.58 -21.84
C GLY A 378 33.02 10.69 -22.49
N ARG A 379 32.04 11.32 -21.82
CA ARG A 379 30.67 11.54 -22.34
C ARG A 379 30.34 13.02 -22.56
N GLU A 380 31.35 13.85 -22.73
CA GLU A 380 31.21 15.31 -22.87
C GLU A 380 30.32 15.74 -24.04
N LYS A 381 30.22 14.91 -25.10
CA LYS A 381 29.41 15.18 -26.30
C LYS A 381 27.92 14.90 -26.12
N GLU A 382 27.53 14.23 -25.03
CA GLU A 382 26.15 13.83 -24.76
C GLU A 382 25.34 14.86 -23.97
N VAL A 383 26.02 15.89 -23.45
CA VAL A 383 25.42 17.04 -22.78
C VAL A 383 24.38 17.70 -23.71
N GLN A 384 23.33 18.29 -23.13
CA GLN A 384 22.31 19.06 -23.87
C GLN A 384 22.96 19.93 -24.94
N GLN A 385 22.57 19.82 -26.20
CA GLN A 385 23.22 20.55 -27.29
C GLN A 385 22.89 22.05 -27.23
N GLY A 386 23.77 22.88 -27.77
CA GLY A 386 23.50 24.30 -27.98
C GLY A 386 24.22 24.83 -29.21
N VAL A 387 23.61 25.82 -29.86
CA VAL A 387 24.16 26.42 -31.07
C VAL A 387 25.30 27.37 -30.70
N ASN A 388 26.40 27.30 -31.45
CA ASN A 388 27.58 28.17 -31.27
C ASN A 388 28.17 28.15 -29.85
N ARG A 389 28.25 26.97 -29.23
CA ARG A 389 28.90 26.82 -27.93
C ARG A 389 30.42 27.00 -28.06
N VAL A 390 30.94 28.02 -27.40
CA VAL A 390 32.37 28.28 -27.26
C VAL A 390 32.73 28.17 -25.78
N VAL A 391 33.66 27.29 -25.46
CA VAL A 391 34.20 27.16 -24.11
C VAL A 391 35.16 28.33 -23.86
N LEU A 392 34.85 29.19 -22.89
CA LEU A 392 35.61 30.41 -22.61
C LEU A 392 36.79 30.15 -21.65
N ASP A 393 36.48 29.75 -20.42
CA ASP A 393 37.41 29.45 -19.33
C ASP A 393 36.69 28.63 -18.26
N MET A 394 37.39 28.15 -17.23
CA MET A 394 36.80 27.42 -16.10
C MET A 394 35.96 28.29 -15.13
N GLY A 395 35.69 29.56 -15.46
CA GLY A 395 34.88 30.45 -14.61
C GLY A 395 35.56 30.94 -13.33
N ASN A 396 36.90 31.05 -13.32
CA ASN A 396 37.65 31.40 -12.11
C ASN A 396 37.22 32.77 -11.51
N PRO A 397 36.81 32.85 -10.23
CA PRO A 397 36.28 34.09 -9.64
C PRO A 397 37.33 35.22 -9.54
N TYR A 398 38.63 34.90 -9.58
CA TYR A 398 39.71 35.88 -9.45
C TYR A 398 40.07 36.59 -10.76
N ARG A 399 39.52 36.16 -11.91
CA ARG A 399 39.78 36.78 -13.23
C ARG A 399 39.46 38.27 -13.30
N ARG A 400 38.60 38.77 -12.40
CA ARG A 400 38.19 40.18 -12.28
C ARG A 400 39.12 41.03 -11.40
N ARG A 401 40.05 40.44 -10.64
CA ARG A 401 40.85 41.15 -9.61
C ARG A 401 42.08 41.90 -10.13
N GLY A 402 42.33 41.91 -11.44
CA GLY A 402 43.42 42.67 -12.06
C GLY A 402 44.46 41.82 -12.79
N ALA A 403 45.51 42.46 -13.32
CA ALA A 403 46.49 41.80 -14.19
C ALA A 403 47.34 40.72 -13.50
N TYR A 404 47.69 40.93 -12.23
CA TYR A 404 48.47 39.96 -11.46
C TYR A 404 47.71 38.65 -11.22
N ALA A 405 46.44 38.75 -10.80
CA ALA A 405 45.57 37.59 -10.65
C ALA A 405 45.36 36.85 -11.98
N ARG A 406 45.26 37.56 -13.10
CA ARG A 406 45.20 36.94 -14.45
C ARG A 406 46.48 36.20 -14.81
N LYS A 407 47.66 36.71 -14.45
CA LYS A 407 48.94 36.01 -14.69
C LYS A 407 49.03 34.69 -13.91
N MET A 408 48.53 34.66 -12.67
CA MET A 408 48.51 33.43 -11.87
C MET A 408 47.60 32.32 -12.45
N LEU A 409 46.59 32.70 -13.24
CA LEU A 409 45.60 31.77 -13.79
C LEU A 409 45.90 31.33 -15.23
N ARG A 410 46.99 31.85 -15.82
CA ARG A 410 47.27 31.77 -17.25
C ARG A 410 47.21 30.35 -17.82
N ASP A 411 47.73 29.38 -17.09
CA ASP A 411 47.90 28.00 -17.59
C ASP A 411 46.79 27.06 -17.10
N SER A 412 45.86 27.55 -16.28
CA SER A 412 44.84 26.71 -15.64
C SER A 412 43.88 26.08 -16.65
N ASP A 413 43.40 26.84 -17.63
CA ASP A 413 42.49 26.34 -18.66
C ASP A 413 43.17 25.32 -19.58
N TYR A 414 44.43 25.55 -19.93
CA TYR A 414 45.23 24.62 -20.72
C TYR A 414 45.44 23.28 -19.99
N ASN A 415 45.78 23.34 -18.69
CA ASN A 415 45.96 22.16 -17.87
C ASN A 415 44.64 21.37 -17.71
N PHE A 416 43.51 22.07 -17.59
CA PHE A 416 42.19 21.44 -17.50
C PHE A 416 41.78 20.77 -18.83
N ALA A 417 42.00 21.43 -19.96
CA ALA A 417 41.77 20.85 -21.28
C ALA A 417 42.63 19.58 -21.50
N LYS A 418 43.92 19.64 -21.14
CA LYS A 418 44.82 18.49 -21.21
C LYS A 418 44.38 17.34 -20.30
N TYR A 419 43.87 17.65 -19.10
CA TYR A 419 43.36 16.64 -18.17
C TYR A 419 42.16 15.89 -18.73
N ILE A 420 41.19 16.60 -19.32
CA ILE A 420 40.01 15.97 -19.94
C ILE A 420 40.44 15.11 -21.13
N GLN A 421 41.30 15.65 -22.01
CA GLN A 421 41.77 14.93 -23.19
C GLN A 421 42.52 13.65 -22.82
N ASN A 422 43.48 13.70 -21.89
CA ASN A 422 44.26 12.52 -21.51
C ASN A 422 43.37 11.40 -20.95
N LYS A 423 42.32 11.75 -20.19
CA LYS A 423 41.41 10.76 -19.60
C LYS A 423 40.34 10.25 -20.58
N GLU A 424 40.13 10.92 -21.71
CA GLU A 424 39.23 10.44 -22.77
C GLU A 424 39.83 9.23 -23.53
N PHE A 425 41.16 9.01 -23.43
CA PHE A 425 41.88 7.96 -24.18
C PHE A 425 42.50 6.85 -23.31
N ASP A 426 42.34 6.90 -21.98
CA ASP A 426 42.88 5.92 -21.03
C ASP A 426 41.87 4.79 -20.67
N ASP A 427 40.63 4.85 -21.19
CA ASP A 427 39.60 3.79 -21.16
C ASP A 427 39.50 3.12 -22.55
#